data_AF-A0AAV5WNA7-F1
#
_entry.id   AF-A0AAV5WNA7-F1
#
_cell.length_a   1.000
_cell.length_b   1.000
_cell.length_c   1.000
_cell.angle_alpha   90.00
_cell.angle_beta   90.00
_cell.angle_gamma   90.00
#
_symmetry.space_group_name_H-M   'P 1'
#
loop_
_entity.id
_entity.type
_entity.pdbx_description
1 polymer ?
#
loop_
_entity_poly.entity_id
_entity_poly.type
_entity_poly.pdbx_seq_one_letter_code
_entity_poly.pdbx_strand_id
1 'polypeptide(L)' 'SKAAVNTGCPSRAQSINRCCIEHDACYRKKVGRAPCDDEFERCLMSNAGRTVCIPIVKIFVELVRRFGSISYSGLW' A
#
# COMPACT_ATOMS: atom_id res chain seq x y z
N SER A 1 8.57 3.48 -1.77
CA SER A 1 9.26 3.59 -0.46
C SER A 1 8.71 4.80 0.30
N LYS A 2 8.87 4.85 1.62
CA LYS A 2 8.45 5.98 2.47
C LYS A 2 8.99 7.33 1.98
N ALA A 3 10.20 7.35 1.44
CA ALA A 3 10.81 8.54 0.82
C ALA A 3 10.00 9.08 -0.37
N ALA A 4 9.53 8.20 -1.27
CA ALA A 4 8.74 8.63 -2.44
C ALA A 4 7.43 9.32 -2.03
N VAL A 5 6.80 8.87 -0.94
CA VAL A 5 5.60 9.50 -0.39
C VAL A 5 5.93 10.82 0.29
N ASN A 6 7.00 10.86 1.09
CA ASN A 6 7.37 12.08 1.80
C ASN A 6 7.76 13.23 0.85
N THR A 7 8.37 12.91 -0.31
CA THR A 7 8.76 13.92 -1.30
C THR A 7 7.61 14.26 -2.25
N GLY A 8 6.90 13.26 -2.79
CA GLY A 8 5.86 13.49 -3.78
C GLY A 8 4.48 13.84 -3.18
N CYS A 9 4.24 13.44 -1.93
CA CYS A 9 2.94 13.48 -1.25
C CYS A 9 3.05 13.75 0.26
N PRO A 10 3.80 14.77 0.71
CA PRO A 10 4.09 14.99 2.13
C PRO A 10 2.83 15.11 2.99
N SER A 11 1.81 15.83 2.51
CA SER A 11 0.55 16.05 3.23
C SER A 11 -0.31 14.79 3.39
N ARG A 12 -0.02 13.73 2.64
CA ARG A 12 -0.72 12.43 2.69
C ARG A 12 0.13 11.32 3.29
N ALA A 13 1.38 11.60 3.66
CA ALA A 13 2.33 10.58 4.09
C ALA A 13 1.83 9.76 5.28
N GLN A 14 1.24 10.41 6.28
CA GLN A 14 0.70 9.71 7.45
C GLN A 14 -0.47 8.79 7.09
N SER A 15 -1.42 9.29 6.29
CA SER A 15 -2.58 8.54 5.82
C SER A 15 -2.20 7.35 4.94
N ILE A 16 -1.27 7.55 4.01
CA ILE A 16 -0.74 6.47 3.16
C ILE A 16 -0.02 5.42 4.00
N ASN A 17 0.78 5.84 5.00
CA ASN A 17 1.49 4.92 5.88
C ASN A 17 0.53 4.08 6.73
N ARG A 18 -0.64 4.61 7.11
CA ARG A 18 -1.68 3.84 7.80
C ARG A 18 -2.17 2.66 6.94
N CYS A 19 -2.37 2.87 5.64
CA CYS A 19 -2.73 1.78 4.72
C CYS A 19 -1.67 0.67 4.69
N CYS A 20 -0.39 1.02 4.74
CA CYS A 20 0.70 0.03 4.81
C CYS A 20 0.63 -0.82 6.08
N ILE A 21 0.40 -0.18 7.24
CA ILE A 21 0.30 -0.90 8.53
C ILE A 21 -0.88 -1.89 8.53
N GLU A 22 -2.01 -1.48 7.96
CA GLU A 22 -3.21 -2.31 7.85
C GLU A 22 -3.00 -3.48 6.87
N HIS A 23 -2.29 -3.24 5.75
CA HIS A 23 -1.89 -4.28 4.80
C HIS A 23 -0.96 -5.33 5.42
N ASP A 24 0.09 -4.89 6.12
CA ASP A 24 1.02 -5.78 6.84
C ASP A 24 0.29 -6.63 7.90
N ALA A 25 -0.69 -6.03 8.59
CA ALA A 25 -1.53 -6.77 9.53
C ALA A 25 -2.40 -7.82 8.83
N CYS A 26 -2.96 -7.50 7.67
CA CYS A 26 -3.73 -8.44 6.85
C CYS A 26 -2.86 -9.62 6.37
N TYR A 27 -1.65 -9.33 5.88
CA TYR A 27 -0.66 -10.34 5.48
C TYR A 27 -0.28 -11.25 6.64
N ARG A 28 -0.02 -10.70 7.83
CA ARG A 28 0.28 -11.50 9.04
C ARG A 28 -0.87 -12.42 9.46
N LYS A 29 -2.12 -11.97 9.29
CA LYS A 29 -3.31 -12.77 9.58
C LYS A 29 -3.63 -13.83 8.51
N LYS A 30 -2.91 -13.83 7.38
CA LYS A 30 -3.08 -14.78 6.27
C LYS A 30 -4.52 -14.87 5.77
N VAL A 31 -5.24 -13.75 5.75
CA VAL A 31 -6.65 -13.66 5.28
C VAL A 31 -6.76 -14.05 3.80
N GLY A 32 -5.71 -13.83 3.03
CA GLY A 32 -5.64 -14.05 1.60
C GLY A 32 -4.94 -12.88 0.94
N ARG A 33 -3.97 -13.15 0.05
CA ARG A 33 -3.17 -12.10 -0.58
C ARG A 33 -4.02 -11.12 -1.39
N ALA A 34 -4.84 -11.62 -2.32
CA ALA A 34 -5.67 -10.77 -3.17
C ALA A 34 -6.65 -9.88 -2.37
N PRO A 35 -7.41 -10.41 -1.38
CA PRO A 35 -8.22 -9.57 -0.50
C PRO A 35 -7.44 -8.47 0.23
N CYS A 36 -6.24 -8.78 0.73
CA CYS A 36 -5.39 -7.79 1.39
C CYS A 36 -4.90 -6.71 0.41
N ASP A 37 -4.48 -7.10 -0.80
CA ASP A 37 -4.00 -6.17 -1.83
C ASP A 37 -5.15 -5.26 -2.34
N ASP A 38 -6.37 -5.77 -2.45
CA ASP A 38 -7.55 -5.01 -2.88
C ASP A 38 -8.02 -4.00 -1.81
N GLU A 39 -7.98 -4.40 -0.54
CA GLU A 39 -8.22 -3.48 0.60
C GLU A 39 -7.18 -2.37 0.63
N PHE A 40 -5.91 -2.73 0.42
CA PHE A 40 -4.80 -1.79 0.38
C PHE A 40 -4.95 -0.78 -0.76
N GLU A 41 -5.31 -1.23 -1.97
CA GLU A 41 -5.59 -0.33 -3.10
C GLU A 41 -6.72 0.65 -2.75
N ARG A 42 -7.83 0.18 -2.18
CA ARG A 42 -8.95 1.05 -1.80
C ARG A 42 -8.55 2.08 -0.74
N CYS A 43 -7.78 1.66 0.27
CA CYS A 43 -7.26 2.56 1.30
C CYS A 43 -6.36 3.63 0.68
N LEU A 44 -5.42 3.23 -0.18
CA LEU A 44 -4.50 4.15 -0.85
C LEU A 44 -5.23 5.15 -1.73
N MET A 45 -6.17 4.70 -2.56
CA MET A 45 -6.91 5.56 -3.49
C MET A 45 -7.79 6.57 -2.73
N SER A 46 -8.40 6.15 -1.62
CA SER A 46 -9.20 7.04 -0.76
C SER A 46 -8.35 8.12 -0.11
N ASN A 47 -7.12 7.78 0.31
CA ASN A 47 -6.20 8.72 0.96
C ASN A 47 -5.36 9.55 -0.02
N ALA A 48 -5.19 9.09 -1.26
CA ALA A 48 -4.55 9.87 -2.32
C ALA A 48 -5.46 11.00 -2.82
N GLY A 49 -6.79 10.80 -2.85
CA GLY A 49 -7.75 11.77 -3.37
C GLY A 49 -7.52 12.09 -4.86
N ARG A 50 -8.04 13.22 -5.36
CA ARG A 50 -7.81 13.73 -6.74
C ARG A 50 -6.51 14.54 -6.84
N THR A 51 -5.40 13.99 -6.37
CA THR A 51 -4.14 14.72 -6.24
C THR A 51 -3.04 14.12 -7.11
N VAL A 52 -1.89 14.81 -7.16
CA VAL A 52 -0.64 14.32 -7.75
C VAL A 52 -0.14 13.00 -7.13
N CYS A 53 -0.77 12.52 -6.05
CA CYS A 53 -0.42 11.27 -5.38
C CYS A 53 -0.92 10.01 -6.07
N ILE A 54 -1.91 10.12 -6.97
CA ILE A 54 -2.51 8.95 -7.64
C ILE A 54 -1.45 8.08 -8.35
N PRO A 55 -0.52 8.62 -9.16
CA PRO A 55 0.50 7.80 -9.82
C PRO A 55 1.41 7.08 -8.82
N ILE A 56 1.79 7.74 -7.72
CA ILE A 56 2.65 7.14 -6.69
C ILE A 56 1.96 5.97 -6.01
N VAL A 57 0.68 6.13 -5.64
CA VAL A 57 -0.05 5.04 -4.99
C VAL A 57 -0.33 3.86 -5.94
N LYS A 58 -0.58 4.12 -7.23
CA LYS A 58 -0.73 3.05 -8.23
C LYS A 58 0.52 2.21 -8.36
N ILE A 59 1.71 2.83 -8.34
CA ILE A 59 2.98 2.10 -8.33
C ILE A 59 3.06 1.16 -7.12
N PHE A 60 2.60 1.59 -5.94
CA PHE A 60 2.60 0.70 -4.76
C PHE A 60 1.65 -0.48 -4.90
N VAL A 61 0.45 -0.26 -5.46
CA VAL A 61 -0.49 -1.34 -5.75
C VAL A 61 0.12 -2.37 -6.70
N GLU A 62 0.76 -1.92 -7.77
CA GLU A 62 1.43 -2.80 -8.73
C GLU A 62 2.56 -3.60 -8.07
N LEU A 63 3.37 -2.96 -7.22
CA LEU A 63 4.47 -3.62 -6.52
C LEU A 63 3.99 -4.73 -5.58
N VAL A 64 2.94 -4.50 -4.77
CA VAL A 64 2.41 -5.55 -3.87
C VAL A 64 1.73 -6.68 -4.66
N ARG A 65 1.03 -6.36 -5.75
CA ARG A 65 0.44 -7.37 -6.65
C ARG A 65 1.46 -8.16 -7.45
N ARG A 66 2.66 -7.62 -7.70
CA ARG A 66 3.72 -8.34 -8.40
C ARG A 66 4.63 -9.14 -7.47
N PHE A 67 5.05 -8.54 -6.36
CA PHE A 67 6.09 -9.10 -5.49
C PHE A 67 5.60 -9.49 -4.09
N GLY A 68 4.37 -9.11 -3.73
CA GLY A 68 3.83 -9.34 -2.39
C GLY A 68 3.64 -10.81 -2.01
N SER A 69 3.71 -11.77 -2.95
CA SER A 69 3.68 -13.20 -2.60
C SER A 69 4.83 -13.61 -1.68
N ILE A 70 5.98 -12.96 -1.82
CA ILE A 70 7.18 -13.25 -1.04
C ILE A 70 6.94 -12.80 0.42
N SER A 71 6.56 -11.54 0.60
CA SER A 71 6.21 -10.99 1.92
C SER A 71 5.00 -11.68 2.53
N TYR A 72 3.97 -11.99 1.74
CA TYR A 72 2.79 -12.72 2.19
C TYR A 72 3.14 -14.12 2.69
N SER A 73 4.11 -14.80 2.08
CA SER A 73 4.57 -16.11 2.53
C SER A 73 5.43 -16.04 3.80
N GLY A 74 5.93 -14.87 4.18
CA GLY A 74 6.86 -14.68 5.30
C GLY A 74 8.28 -15.11 4.94
N LEU A 75 8.65 -15.02 3.66
CA LEU A 75 10.00 -15.33 3.15
C LEU A 75 10.95 -14.12 3.22
N TRP A 76 10.50 -13.01 3.83
CA TRP A 76 11.20 -11.75 4.07
C TRP A 76 10.88 -11.24 5.47
#